data_AF-A0AA35Z470-F1
#
_entry.id   AF-A0AA35Z470-F1
#
_cell.length_a   1.000
_cell.length_b   1.000
_cell.length_c   1.000
_cell.angle_alpha   90.00
_cell.angle_beta   90.00
_cell.angle_gamma   90.00
#
_symmetry.space_group_name_H-M   'P 1'
#
loop_
_entity.id
_entity.type
_entity.pdbx_description
1 polymer ?
#
loop_
_entity_poly.entity_id
_entity_poly.type
_entity_poly.pdbx_seq_one_letter_code
_entity_poly.pdbx_strand_id
1 'polypeptide(L)'
;MTFDLSTHVFGMIPLHEPFQRLTRLTTFQGSLAMISTYDNNSYYRDCWIWVRRDDSWSVVYKSKENKFKGLSIMGVLQLTVNGDFFLTAMNDHGIEVYLTKMGTQSRLVEFHAASFISEIVQCVESLHLLENVCEANQLSVS
;
A
#
# COMPACT_ATOMS: atom_id res chain seq x y z
N MET A 1 11.69 -6.90 -9.55
CA MET A 1 12.36 -8.13 -10.04
C MET A 1 11.33 -8.90 -10.85
N THR A 2 11.71 -9.39 -12.02
CA THR A 2 10.92 -10.39 -12.77
C THR A 2 11.66 -11.73 -12.67
N PHE A 3 10.93 -12.83 -12.67
CA PHE A 3 11.50 -14.17 -12.74
C PHE A 3 10.78 -14.92 -13.86
N ASP A 4 11.54 -15.33 -14.87
CA ASP A 4 11.03 -16.12 -15.96
C ASP A 4 11.12 -17.60 -15.59
N LEU A 5 9.96 -18.24 -15.36
CA LEU A 5 9.88 -19.66 -15.01
C LEU A 5 10.41 -20.58 -16.12
N SER A 6 10.41 -20.14 -17.38
CA SER A 6 10.87 -20.93 -18.52
C SER A 6 12.39 -20.91 -18.68
N THR A 7 13.02 -19.78 -18.37
CA THR A 7 14.48 -19.58 -18.53
C THR A 7 15.24 -19.57 -17.20
N HIS A 8 14.55 -19.53 -16.06
CA HIS A 8 15.11 -19.36 -14.71
C HIS A 8 16.00 -18.12 -14.56
N VAL A 9 15.78 -17.10 -15.40
CA VAL A 9 16.53 -15.86 -15.38
C VAL A 9 15.83 -14.82 -14.52
N PHE A 10 16.61 -14.17 -13.66
CA PHE A 10 16.18 -13.00 -12.91
C PHE A 10 16.34 -11.73 -13.74
N GLY A 11 15.26 -10.96 -13.88
CA GLY A 11 15.25 -9.66 -14.50
C GLY A 11 15.06 -8.53 -13.49
N MET A 12 15.52 -7.34 -13.86
CA MET A 12 15.34 -6.11 -13.08
C MET A 12 14.18 -5.29 -13.65
N ILE A 13 13.34 -4.76 -12.76
CA ILE A 13 12.29 -3.82 -13.15
C ILE A 13 12.83 -2.43 -12.81
N PRO A 14 13.09 -1.57 -13.81
CA PRO A 14 13.51 -0.20 -13.53
C PRO A 14 12.35 0.54 -12.86
N LEU A 15 12.69 1.27 -11.81
CA LEU A 15 11.77 2.17 -11.14
C LEU A 15 11.94 3.57 -11.75
N HIS A 16 10.85 4.24 -12.08
CA HIS A 16 10.85 5.57 -12.71
C HIS A 16 11.24 6.69 -11.73
N GLU A 17 12.24 7.53 -12.03
CA GLU A 17 12.50 8.73 -11.21
C GLU A 17 11.38 9.79 -11.38
N PRO A 18 11.02 10.60 -10.38
CA PRO A 18 11.69 10.82 -9.11
C PRO A 18 10.97 10.09 -7.97
N PHE A 19 11.39 8.86 -7.67
CA PHE A 19 10.96 8.20 -6.45
C PHE A 19 11.96 8.54 -5.33
N GLN A 20 11.59 9.47 -4.45
CA GLN A 20 12.43 9.77 -3.29
C GLN A 20 12.28 8.72 -2.19
N ARG A 21 11.08 8.12 -2.04
CA ARG A 21 10.85 7.03 -1.09
C ARG A 21 9.82 6.05 -1.62
N LEU A 22 10.32 4.89 -2.05
CA LEU A 22 9.47 3.74 -2.35
C LEU A 22 8.97 3.18 -1.02
N THR A 23 7.66 3.19 -0.83
CA THR A 23 7.08 2.75 0.44
C THR A 23 6.74 1.27 0.36
N ARG A 24 6.05 0.83 -0.70
CA ARG A 24 5.53 -0.54 -0.84
C ARG A 24 5.27 -0.93 -2.31
N LEU A 25 5.25 -2.24 -2.56
CA LEU A 25 4.76 -2.87 -3.80
C LEU A 25 3.47 -3.64 -3.50
N THR A 26 2.57 -3.71 -4.48
CA THR A 26 1.31 -4.47 -4.42
C THR A 26 0.87 -4.86 -5.84
N THR A 27 -0.28 -5.49 -5.99
CA THR A 27 -0.88 -5.78 -7.29
C THR A 27 -2.05 -4.82 -7.56
N PHE A 28 -2.32 -4.56 -8.83
CA PHE A 28 -3.50 -3.84 -9.29
C PHE A 28 -4.00 -4.47 -10.58
N GLN A 29 -5.19 -5.10 -10.54
CA GLN A 29 -5.81 -5.73 -11.70
C GLN A 29 -4.83 -6.66 -12.45
N GLY A 30 -4.10 -7.49 -11.70
CA GLY A 30 -3.09 -8.42 -12.26
C GLY A 30 -1.78 -7.76 -12.72
N SER A 31 -1.64 -6.44 -12.56
CA SER A 31 -0.41 -5.70 -12.87
C SER A 31 0.38 -5.39 -11.59
N LEU A 32 1.70 -5.18 -11.72
CA LEU A 32 2.51 -4.69 -10.61
C LEU A 32 2.15 -3.22 -10.31
N ALA A 33 1.93 -2.93 -9.04
CA ALA A 33 1.68 -1.58 -8.55
C ALA A 33 2.69 -1.18 -7.49
N MET A 34 2.98 0.12 -7.42
CA MET A 34 3.96 0.69 -6.51
C MET A 34 3.40 1.95 -5.87
N ILE A 35 3.69 2.11 -4.58
CA ILE A 35 3.35 3.32 -3.84
C ILE A 35 4.60 4.11 -3.54
N SER A 36 4.57 5.38 -3.93
CA SER A 36 5.60 6.35 -3.59
C SER A 36 5.01 7.44 -2.74
N THR A 37 5.71 7.77 -1.66
CA THR A 37 5.43 8.97 -0.85
C THR A 37 6.48 10.02 -1.12
N TYR A 38 6.05 11.27 -1.28
CA TYR A 38 6.95 12.42 -1.34
C TYR A 38 6.96 13.12 0.01
N ASP A 39 8.15 13.35 0.54
CA ASP A 39 8.36 14.15 1.74
C ASP A 39 8.92 15.49 1.26
N ASN A 40 8.06 16.51 1.15
CA ASN A 40 8.62 17.86 1.20
C ASN A 40 9.10 18.07 2.64
N ASN A 41 10.16 18.86 2.86
CA ASN A 41 10.75 19.14 4.18
C ASN A 41 9.77 19.74 5.24
N SER A 42 8.46 19.66 5.02
CA SER A 42 7.37 20.24 5.78
C SER A 42 6.24 19.23 6.08
N TYR A 43 6.50 18.03 6.62
CA TYR A 43 5.44 17.15 7.19
C TYR A 43 4.27 16.75 6.26
N TYR A 44 4.29 17.13 4.99
CA TYR A 44 3.21 16.87 4.04
C TYR A 44 3.62 15.69 3.18
N ARG A 45 2.93 14.57 3.40
CA ARG A 45 3.10 13.38 2.58
C ARG A 45 2.05 13.38 1.48
N ASP A 46 2.50 13.67 0.27
CA ASP A 46 1.74 13.30 -0.91
C ASP A 46 2.00 11.83 -1.25
N CYS A 47 0.99 11.17 -1.82
CA CYS A 47 1.02 9.76 -2.16
C CYS A 47 0.59 9.56 -3.61
N TRP A 48 1.38 8.76 -4.32
CA TRP A 48 1.08 8.33 -5.68
C TRP A 48 1.05 6.82 -5.75
N ILE A 49 0.14 6.31 -6.56
CA ILE A 49 0.10 4.90 -6.94
C ILE A 49 0.42 4.81 -8.42
N TRP A 50 1.46 4.03 -8.71
CA TRP A 50 1.96 3.77 -10.04
C TRP A 50 1.60 2.33 -10.40
N VAL A 51 1.18 2.10 -11.64
CA VAL A 51 0.93 0.76 -12.17
C VAL A 51 1.83 0.54 -13.37
N ARG A 52 2.49 -0.61 -13.40
CA ARG A 52 3.32 -1.05 -14.52
C ARG A 52 2.45 -1.82 -15.51
N ARG A 53 2.36 -1.33 -16.75
CA ARG A 53 1.72 -2.01 -17.88
C ARG A 53 2.63 -1.91 -19.09
N ASP A 54 2.77 -2.99 -19.85
CA ASP A 54 3.56 -3.04 -21.08
C ASP A 54 4.94 -2.40 -20.92
N ASP A 55 5.63 -2.79 -19.84
CA ASP A 55 6.94 -2.29 -19.42
C ASP A 55 7.07 -0.78 -19.10
N SER A 56 5.96 -0.07 -19.04
CA SER A 56 5.88 1.35 -18.69
C SER A 56 5.19 1.57 -17.34
N TRP A 57 5.59 2.62 -16.61
CA TRP A 57 4.92 3.03 -15.36
C TRP A 57 3.95 4.17 -15.64
N SER A 58 2.75 4.10 -15.07
CA SER A 58 1.72 5.15 -15.18
C SER A 58 1.11 5.45 -13.82
N VAL A 59 0.83 6.73 -13.55
CA VAL A 59 0.12 7.14 -12.33
C VAL A 59 -1.36 6.83 -12.48
N VAL A 60 -1.92 6.03 -11.57
CA VAL A 60 -3.36 5.76 -11.50
C VAL A 60 -4.05 6.48 -10.36
N TYR A 61 -3.28 6.95 -9.38
CA TYR A 61 -3.78 7.75 -8.28
C TYR A 61 -2.72 8.76 -7.84
N LYS A 62 -3.17 9.99 -7.58
CA LYS A 62 -2.41 11.03 -6.92
C LYS A 62 -3.28 11.60 -5.80
N SER A 63 -2.74 11.67 -4.59
CA SER A 63 -3.42 12.31 -3.48
C SER A 63 -3.62 13.80 -3.74
N LYS A 64 -4.68 14.37 -3.17
CA LYS A 64 -4.76 15.83 -3.04
C LYS A 64 -3.61 16.30 -2.13
N GLU A 65 -3.15 17.51 -2.38
CA GLU A 65 -2.10 18.14 -1.59
C GLU A 65 -2.45 18.07 -0.10
N ASN A 66 -1.48 17.68 0.73
CA ASN A 66 -1.59 17.63 2.19
C ASN A 66 -2.65 16.64 2.72
N LYS A 67 -3.22 15.77 1.87
CA LYS A 67 -4.27 14.82 2.29
C LYS A 67 -3.83 13.91 3.43
N PHE A 68 -2.55 13.56 3.49
CA PHE A 68 -1.98 12.69 4.52
C PHE A 68 -1.04 13.42 5.47
N LYS A 69 -1.27 14.72 5.71
CA LYS A 69 -0.46 15.52 6.65
C LYS A 69 -0.47 14.86 8.03
N GLY A 70 0.73 14.64 8.59
CA GLY A 70 0.90 14.01 9.91
C GLY A 70 0.59 12.51 9.92
N LEU A 71 0.37 11.89 8.76
CA LEU A 71 0.11 10.45 8.65
C LEU A 71 1.26 9.74 7.95
N SER A 72 1.57 8.54 8.44
CA SER A 72 2.48 7.62 7.77
C SER A 72 1.70 6.57 7.00
N ILE A 73 1.79 6.57 5.66
CA ILE A 73 1.21 5.50 4.85
C ILE A 73 1.94 4.19 5.18
N MET A 74 1.19 3.22 5.68
CA MET A 74 1.70 1.92 6.16
C MET A 74 1.61 0.84 5.09
N GLY A 75 0.52 0.86 4.32
CA GLY A 75 0.24 -0.19 3.34
C GLY A 75 -0.89 0.19 2.39
N VAL A 76 -1.01 -0.62 1.33
CA VAL A 76 -2.07 -0.49 0.33
C VAL A 76 -2.59 -1.86 -0.02
N LEU A 77 -3.91 -1.98 0.01
CA LEU A 77 -4.66 -3.15 -0.33
C LEU A 77 -5.46 -2.88 -1.60
N GLN A 78 -5.42 -3.83 -2.54
CA GLN A 78 -6.36 -3.83 -3.65
C GLN A 78 -7.66 -4.50 -3.18
N LEU A 79 -8.78 -3.78 -3.23
CA LEU A 79 -10.09 -4.39 -3.00
C LEU A 79 -10.51 -5.14 -4.25
N THR A 80 -10.90 -6.40 -4.07
CA THR A 80 -10.82 -7.51 -5.02
C THR A 80 -11.64 -7.38 -6.31
N VAL A 81 -12.49 -6.36 -6.47
CA VAL A 81 -13.44 -6.35 -7.61
C VAL A 81 -13.41 -5.07 -8.45
N ASN A 82 -13.07 -3.90 -7.90
CA ASN A 82 -13.31 -2.63 -8.59
C ASN A 82 -12.06 -1.82 -8.95
N GLY A 83 -10.86 -2.35 -8.67
CA GLY A 83 -9.63 -1.56 -8.79
C GLY A 83 -9.62 -0.38 -7.79
N ASP A 84 -10.25 -0.56 -6.64
CA ASP A 84 -10.18 0.41 -5.56
C ASP A 84 -8.98 0.08 -4.69
N PHE A 85 -8.22 1.13 -4.33
CA PHE A 85 -7.15 1.00 -3.37
C PHE A 85 -7.66 1.43 -2.00
N PHE A 86 -7.28 0.62 -1.02
CA PHE A 86 -7.46 0.89 0.38
C PHE A 86 -6.09 1.22 0.96
N LEU A 87 -5.88 2.49 1.32
CA LEU A 87 -4.63 2.93 1.95
C LEU A 87 -4.82 2.84 3.46
N THR A 88 -3.86 2.23 4.15
CA THR A 88 -3.74 2.33 5.60
C THR A 88 -2.72 3.40 5.95
N ALA A 89 -3.08 4.30 6.84
CA ALA A 89 -2.20 5.34 7.35
C ALA A 89 -2.24 5.33 8.88
N MET A 90 -1.12 5.72 9.49
CA MET A 90 -0.97 5.76 10.95
C MET A 90 -0.61 7.15 11.42
N ASN A 91 -1.16 7.55 12.56
CA ASN A 91 -0.70 8.68 13.35
C ASN A 91 -0.62 8.29 14.83
N ASP A 92 -0.26 9.27 15.66
CA ASP A 92 -0.12 9.11 17.11
C ASP A 92 -1.45 8.75 17.80
N HIS A 93 -2.58 8.86 17.11
CA HIS A 93 -3.92 8.62 17.65
C HIS A 93 -4.58 7.35 17.12
N GLY A 94 -3.98 6.64 16.15
CA GLY A 94 -4.66 5.48 15.57
C GLY A 94 -4.23 5.09 14.16
N ILE A 95 -5.05 4.20 13.60
CA ILE A 95 -4.99 3.78 12.20
C ILE A 95 -6.19 4.37 11.46
N GLU A 96 -5.91 4.97 10.33
CA GLU A 96 -6.88 5.52 9.41
C GLU A 96 -6.83 4.78 8.08
N VAL A 97 -7.99 4.71 7.44
CA VAL A 97 -8.17 3.98 6.19
C VAL A 97 -8.82 4.87 5.15
N TYR A 98 -8.35 4.71 3.91
CA TYR A 98 -8.75 5.56 2.82
C TYR A 98 -9.15 4.75 1.61
N LEU A 99 -10.39 4.93 1.18
CA LEU A 99 -10.87 4.45 -0.12
C LEU A 99 -10.51 5.50 -1.17
N THR A 100 -9.55 5.20 -2.03
CA THR A 100 -9.00 6.18 -2.98
C THR A 100 -10.05 6.75 -3.92
N LYS A 101 -10.96 5.90 -4.44
CA LYS A 101 -12.01 6.30 -5.38
C LYS A 101 -13.09 7.18 -4.76
N MET A 102 -13.52 6.85 -3.55
CA MET A 102 -14.55 7.64 -2.85
C MET A 102 -13.95 8.90 -2.21
N GLY A 103 -12.63 8.94 -2.06
CA GLY A 103 -11.94 9.97 -1.30
C GLY A 103 -12.21 9.91 0.20
N THR A 104 -13.05 8.98 0.65
CA THR A 104 -13.48 8.78 2.03
C THR A 104 -12.33 8.33 2.91
N GLN A 105 -12.22 9.00 4.05
CA GLN A 105 -11.34 8.66 5.16
C GLN A 105 -12.19 8.12 6.29
N SER A 106 -11.73 7.07 6.96
CA SER A 106 -12.38 6.52 8.15
C SER A 106 -11.33 6.13 9.17
N ARG A 107 -11.67 6.25 10.45
CA ARG A 107 -10.83 5.75 11.54
C ARG A 107 -11.11 4.26 11.70
N LEU A 108 -10.06 3.44 11.64
CA LEU A 108 -10.16 1.99 11.84
C LEU A 108 -9.96 1.63 13.31
N VAL A 109 -8.93 2.19 13.93
CA VAL A 109 -8.56 1.95 15.34
C VAL A 109 -8.10 3.25 15.97
N GLU A 110 -8.41 3.44 17.25
CA GLU A 110 -7.92 4.53 18.08
C GLU A 110 -6.90 4.01 19.10
N PHE A 111 -5.84 4.77 19.31
CA PHE A 111 -4.79 4.47 20.28
C PHE A 111 -4.91 5.39 21.50
N HIS A 112 -4.72 4.82 22.68
CA HIS A 112 -4.53 5.59 23.90
C HIS A 112 -3.05 5.96 24.07
N ALA A 113 -2.76 6.87 25.00
CA ALA A 113 -1.45 7.53 25.17
C ALA A 113 -0.23 6.61 25.44
N ALA A 114 -0.40 5.28 25.43
CA ALA A 114 0.65 4.29 25.60
C ALA A 114 0.43 3.04 24.73
N SER A 115 -0.07 3.20 23.50
CA SER A 115 -0.23 2.09 22.55
C SER A 115 0.82 2.17 21.44
N PHE A 116 1.35 1.02 21.01
CA PHE A 116 2.21 0.91 19.84
C PHE A 116 1.74 -0.24 18.95
N ILE A 117 1.90 -0.09 17.64
CA ILE A 117 1.64 -1.17 16.68
C ILE A 117 2.88 -2.04 16.62
N SER A 118 2.73 -3.33 16.95
CA SER A 118 3.78 -4.32 16.71
C SER A 118 3.70 -4.87 15.28
N GLU A 119 2.51 -5.21 14.81
CA GLU A 119 2.28 -5.82 13.50
C GLU A 119 0.86 -5.50 13.00
N ILE A 120 0.69 -5.40 11.68
CA ILE A 120 -0.63 -5.36 11.02
C ILE A 120 -0.72 -6.61 10.16
N VAL A 121 -1.51 -7.58 10.59
CA VAL A 121 -1.81 -8.78 9.82
C VAL A 121 -3.06 -8.54 8.99
N GLN A 122 -2.96 -8.75 7.67
CA GLN A 122 -4.07 -8.64 6.75
C GLN A 122 -4.64 -10.03 6.50
N CYS A 123 -5.91 -10.24 6.85
CA CYS A 123 -6.61 -11.50 6.59
C CYS A 123 -7.61 -11.30 5.44
N VAL A 124 -7.55 -12.18 4.45
CA VAL A 124 -8.58 -12.27 3.40
C VAL A 124 -9.61 -13.29 3.88
N GLU A 125 -10.69 -12.83 4.48
CA GLU A 125 -11.79 -13.71 4.83
C GLU A 125 -12.68 -13.95 3.61
N SER A 126 -12.64 -15.16 3.07
CA SER A 126 -13.69 -15.64 2.18
C SER A 126 -14.90 -16.04 3.01
N LEU A 127 -16.02 -15.33 2.83
CA LEU A 127 -17.29 -15.48 3.55
C LEU A 127 -17.92 -16.90 3.47
N HIS A 128 -17.25 -17.86 2.85
CA HIS A 128 -17.72 -19.23 2.69
C HIS A 128 -17.36 -20.17 3.84
N LEU A 129 -16.41 -19.86 4.72
CA LEU A 129 -16.11 -20.70 5.88
C LEU A 129 -15.66 -19.83 7.06
N LEU A 130 -16.48 -19.80 8.12
CA LEU A 130 -16.09 -19.38 9.48
C LEU A 130 -15.15 -20.43 10.10
N GLU A 131 -14.05 -20.75 9.43
CA GLU A 131 -12.93 -21.50 9.99
C GLU A 131 -11.68 -20.63 9.86
N ASN A 132 -11.22 -20.12 11.00
CA ASN A 132 -10.08 -19.23 11.15
C ASN A 132 -8.80 -19.86 10.60
N VAL A 133 -8.50 -19.65 9.32
CA VAL A 133 -7.16 -19.91 8.77
C VAL A 133 -6.48 -18.56 8.55
N CYS A 134 -5.82 -18.08 9.59
CA CYS A 134 -4.92 -16.94 9.48
C CYS A 134 -3.64 -17.40 8.74
N GLU A 135 -3.50 -17.06 7.46
CA GLU A 135 -2.21 -17.17 6.79
C GLU A 135 -1.34 -15.99 7.21
N ALA A 136 -0.39 -16.25 8.12
CA ALA A 136 0.64 -15.30 8.47
C ALA A 136 1.64 -15.19 7.31
N ASN A 137 1.52 -14.14 6.48
CA ASN A 137 2.60 -13.74 5.59
C ASN A 137 3.72 -13.12 6.42
N GLN A 138 4.52 -13.96 7.06
CA GLN A 138 5.76 -13.55 7.69
C GLN A 138 6.75 -13.13 6.60
N LEU A 139 6.92 -11.83 6.41
CA LEU A 139 8.09 -11.28 5.73
C LEU A 139 9.27 -11.37 6.72
N SER A 140 9.89 -12.56 6.80
CA SER A 140 11.19 -12.71 7.44
C SER A 140 12.24 -12.01 6.58
N VAL A 141 12.73 -10.87 7.06
CA VAL A 141 13.96 -10.26 6.53
C VAL A 141 15.12 -10.84 7.34
N SER A 142 15.90 -11.70 6.69
CA SER A 142 17.23 -12.13 7.13
C SER A 142 18.27 -11.06 6.86
#